data_AF-A0A7C0XF48-F1
#
_entry.id   AF-A0A7C0XF48-F1
#
_cell.length_a   1.000
_cell.length_b   1.000
_cell.length_c   1.000
_cell.angle_alpha   90.00
_cell.angle_beta   90.00
_cell.angle_gamma   90.00
#
_symmetry.space_group_name_H-M   'P 1'
#
loop_
_entity.id
_entity.type
_entity.pdbx_description
1 polymer ?
#
loop_
_entity_poly.entity_id
_entity_poly.type
_entity_poly.pdbx_seq_one_letter_code
_entity_poly.pdbx_strand_id
1 'polypeptide(L)' 'MGRRLAEINPEVQVVVLDYFPAFRNGILERPSPAEMLKIKETLNRAGLKTVIVQTSMGHIGP' A
#
# COMPACT_ATOMS: atom_id res chain seq x y z
N MET A 1 -5.59 3.93 -10.38
CA MET A 1 -4.29 4.63 -10.23
C MET A 1 -3.09 3.69 -10.39
N GLY A 2 -3.05 2.50 -9.78
CA GLY A 2 -1.92 1.57 -9.91
C GLY A 2 -1.46 1.24 -11.36
N ARG A 3 -2.40 1.09 -12.30
CA ARG A 3 -2.07 0.87 -13.73
C ARG A 3 -1.28 2.03 -14.36
N ARG A 4 -1.65 3.27 -14.05
CA ARG A 4 -0.93 4.46 -14.57
C ARG A 4 0.51 4.53 -14.06
N LEU A 5 0.77 4.07 -12.84
CA LEU A 5 2.13 3.98 -12.30
C LEU A 5 2.93 2.90 -13.02
N ALA A 6 2.34 1.72 -13.23
CA ALA A 6 2.96 0.65 -13.99
C ALA A 6 3.23 1.03 -15.47
N GLU A 7 2.36 1.85 -16.07
CA GLU A 7 2.55 2.40 -17.42
C GLU A 7 3.70 3.41 -17.49
N ILE A 8 3.97 4.16 -16.42
CA ILE A 8 5.12 5.08 -16.35
C ILE A 8 6.41 4.28 -16.21
N ASN A 9 6.50 3.42 -15.19
CA ASN A 9 7.63 2.53 -14.98
C ASN A 9 7.24 1.41 -13.99
N PRO A 10 7.23 0.12 -14.40
CA PRO A 10 6.88 -0.98 -13.51
C PRO A 10 7.92 -1.26 -12.41
N GLU A 11 9.17 -0.80 -12.59
CA GLU A 11 10.28 -0.99 -11.65
C GLU A 11 10.28 0.02 -10.49
N VAL A 12 9.39 1.03 -10.53
CA VAL A 12 9.33 2.02 -9.45
C VAL A 12 8.89 1.36 -8.15
N GLN A 13 9.64 1.61 -7.07
CA GLN A 13 9.22 1.19 -5.75
C GLN A 13 8.03 2.04 -5.29
N VAL A 14 6.94 1.36 -4.92
CA VAL A 14 5.76 2.01 -4.33
C VAL A 14 5.64 1.60 -2.87
N VAL A 15 5.55 2.59 -1.97
CA VAL A 15 5.29 2.37 -0.55
C VAL A 15 3.87 2.80 -0.23
N VAL A 16 3.05 1.88 0.28
CA VAL A 16 1.69 2.16 0.74
C VAL A 16 1.70 2.28 2.26
N LEU A 17 1.19 3.41 2.76
CA LEU A 17 1.15 3.73 4.19
C LEU A 17 -0.21 3.33 4.78
N ASP A 18 -0.22 2.65 5.92
CA ASP A 18 -1.42 2.43 6.72
C ASP A 18 -1.65 3.64 7.62
N TYR A 19 -2.23 4.69 7.03
CA TYR A 19 -2.47 5.95 7.75
C TYR A 19 -3.26 5.68 9.02
N PHE A 20 -2.62 5.87 10.17
CA PHE A 20 -3.26 5.74 11.46
C PHE A 20 -3.84 7.11 11.85
N PRO A 21 -4.95 7.14 12.61
CA PRO A 21 -5.51 8.39 13.11
C PRO A 21 -4.46 9.11 13.98
N ALA A 22 -3.95 10.22 13.47
CA ALA A 22 -3.09 11.15 14.17
C ALA A 22 -3.87 12.44 14.46
N PHE A 23 -3.58 13.09 15.59
CA PHE A 23 -4.12 14.40 16.02
C PHE A 23 -5.60 14.66 15.69
N ARG A 24 -6.50 14.43 16.66
CA ARG A 24 -7.93 14.82 16.67
C ARG A 24 -8.82 14.32 15.51
N ASN A 25 -8.27 13.69 14.47
CA ASN A 25 -9.05 13.06 13.41
C ASN A 25 -9.35 11.60 13.77
N GLY A 26 -10.34 11.40 14.64
CA GLY A 26 -10.77 10.08 15.10
C GLY A 26 -11.67 9.31 14.12
N ILE A 27 -11.99 9.90 12.96
CA ILE A 27 -12.83 9.26 11.93
C ILE A 27 -11.98 8.35 11.03
N LEU A 28 -10.67 8.57 10.98
CA LEU A 28 -9.75 7.72 10.21
C LEU A 28 -9.56 6.37 10.92
N GLU A 29 -10.07 5.32 10.30
CA GLU A 29 -9.80 3.95 10.73
C GLU A 29 -8.50 3.47 10.09
N ARG A 30 -7.59 2.95 10.93
CA ARG A 30 -6.35 2.34 10.44
C ARG A 30 -6.72 1.04 9.72
N PRO A 31 -6.27 0.82 8.47
CA PRO A 31 -6.57 -0.41 7.75
C PRO A 31 -5.91 -1.62 8.42
N SER A 32 -6.60 -2.75 8.38
CA SER A 32 -6.10 -4.02 8.90
C SER A 32 -4.92 -4.55 8.05
N PRO A 33 -4.04 -5.39 8.62
CA PRO A 33 -2.98 -6.04 7.85
C PRO A 33 -3.50 -6.81 6.63
N ALA A 34 -4.67 -7.42 6.71
CA ALA A 34 -5.30 -8.14 5.60
C ALA A 34 -5.69 -7.20 4.44
N GLU A 35 -6.26 -6.03 4.75
CA GLU A 35 -6.57 -5.00 3.74
C GLU A 35 -5.31 -4.49 3.06
N MET A 36 -4.23 -4.28 3.82
CA MET A 36 -2.94 -3.87 3.29
C MET A 36 -2.34 -4.91 2.34
N LEU A 37 -2.43 -6.20 2.69
CA LEU A 37 -2.01 -7.30 1.80
C LEU A 37 -2.84 -7.36 0.51
N LYS A 38 -4.15 -7.07 0.59
CA LYS A 38 -5.03 -7.00 -0.59
C LYS A 38 -4.65 -5.84 -1.51
N ILE A 39 -4.28 -4.69 -0.96
CA ILE A 39 -3.77 -3.56 -1.73
C ILE A 39 -2.48 -3.96 -2.46
N LYS A 40 -1.56 -4.61 -1.74
CA LYS A 40 -0.31 -5.12 -2.32
C LYS A 40 -0.54 -6.03 -3.52
N GLU A 41 -1.41 -7.03 -3.37
CA GLU A 41 -1.77 -7.95 -4.46
C GLU A 41 -2.36 -7.20 -5.65
N THR A 42 -3.25 -6.24 -5.39
CA THR A 42 -3.91 -5.45 -6.44
C THR A 42 -2.91 -4.61 -7.24
N LEU A 43 -1.92 -3.99 -6.57
CA LEU A 43 -0.88 -3.20 -7.22
C LEU A 43 0.10 -4.07 -8.01
N ASN A 44 0.50 -5.21 -7.47
CA ASN A 44 1.34 -6.19 -8.18
C ASN A 44 0.63 -6.71 -9.44
N ARG A 45 -0.66 -7.06 -9.33
CA ARG A 45 -1.49 -7.46 -10.48
C ARG A 45 -1.68 -6.35 -11.50
N ALA A 46 -1.55 -5.09 -11.10
CA ALA A 46 -1.59 -3.95 -12.02
C ALA A 46 -0.28 -3.74 -12.80
N GLY A 47 0.78 -4.47 -12.47
CA GLY A 47 2.06 -4.46 -13.20
C GLY A 47 3.25 -3.89 -12.43
N LEU A 48 3.06 -3.40 -11.21
CA LEU A 48 4.15 -2.93 -10.35
C LEU A 48 4.97 -4.11 -9.81
N LYS A 49 6.29 -3.99 -9.82
CA LYS A 49 7.20 -5.07 -9.39
C LYS A 49 7.54 -5.02 -7.91
N THR A 50 7.69 -3.82 -7.36
CA THR A 50 8.16 -3.61 -5.98
C THR A 50 7.13 -2.78 -5.22
N VAL A 51 6.39 -3.43 -4.32
CA VAL A 51 5.31 -2.78 -3.55
C VAL A 51 5.49 -3.09 -2.07
N ILE A 52 5.91 -2.12 -1.28
CA ILE A 52 6.05 -2.26 0.17
C ILE A 52 4.77 -1.74 0.83
N VAL A 53 4.18 -2.51 1.73
CA VAL A 53 3.03 -2.06 2.51
C VAL A 53 3.40 -1.93 3.98
N GLN A 54 3.01 -0.82 4.60
CA GLN A 54 3.05 -0.67 6.05
C GLN A 54 1.81 -1.27 6.67
N THR A 55 1.96 -1.93 7.81
CA THR A 55 0.86 -2.51 8.57
C THR A 55 1.06 -2.22 10.06
N SER A 56 0.02 -2.46 10.86
CA SER A 56 0.11 -2.45 12.32
C SER A 56 1.10 -3.47 12.89
N MET A 57 1.51 -4.46 12.10
CA MET A 57 2.48 -5.49 12.46
C MET A 57 3.91 -5.17 11.95
N GLY A 58 4.11 -4.07 11.21
CA GLY A 58 5.36 -3.70 10.57
C GLY A 58 5.26 -3.62 9.05
N HIS A 59 6.40 -3.60 8.37
CA HIS A 59 6.47 -3.52 6.91
C HIS A 59 6.46 -4.91 6.25
N ILE A 60 5.70 -5.04 5.16
CA ILE A 60 5.62 -6.25 4.35
C ILE A 60 6.01 -5.91 2.89
N GLY A 61 7.13 -6.44 2.42
CA GLY A 61 7.51 -6.54 1.00
C GLY A 61 7.24 -7.96 0.50
N PRO A 62 7.03 -8.23 -0.81
CA PRO A 62 8.00 -8.01 -1.89
C PRO A 62 7.97 -6.63 -2.54
#